data_AF-A0A1M5AZU0-F1
#
_entry.id   AF-A0A1M5AZU0-F1
#
_cell.length_a   1.000
_cell.length_b   1.000
_cell.length_c   1.000
_cell.angle_alpha   90.00
_cell.angle_beta   90.00
_cell.angle_gamma   90.00
#
_symmetry.space_group_name_H-M   'P 1'
#
loop_
_entity.id
_entity.type
_entity.pdbx_description
1 polymer ?
#
loop_
_entity_poly.entity_id
_entity_poly.type
_entity_poly.pdbx_seq_one_letter_code
_entity_poly.pdbx_strand_id
1 'polypeptide(L)'
;MLKTLVIGWACLLASCTKDDASPAITAEEASVNAKIDLANNDVTDIVMNEEQSTYLDPANKNSAVSALALPPCATVTRVPAFGTPLTPGTQVTKTIDFGTTGCTLASGNVVKGRIIITFTFNPGATSHTINYQFDNFYHNNLKFEGNKTFTRVMTPATATTPSLPVVTMNMEMSVTLPNGNVYQRVGQRVRQITAGYDTPNVLIDNVYSVTGNWTTTFPNSTLQTSTITTPLMVKMSCITANKPLLVSGVITIARNGNTATLDYGDGTCDNTALFTFNGTSVTIVIGN
;
A
#
# COMPACT_ATOMS: atom_id res chain seq x y z
N MET A 1 -47.05 -45.76 58.65
CA MET A 1 -46.95 -45.89 57.17
C MET A 1 -47.97 -44.92 56.60
N LEU A 2 -47.71 -43.91 55.77
CA LEU A 2 -46.59 -43.53 54.90
C LEU A 2 -46.77 -42.01 54.70
N LYS A 3 -45.78 -41.17 55.01
CA LYS A 3 -45.78 -39.72 54.71
C LYS A 3 -45.08 -39.55 53.35
N THR A 4 -45.81 -39.11 52.33
CA THR A 4 -45.20 -38.84 51.01
C THR A 4 -44.96 -37.35 50.86
N LEU A 5 -43.68 -37.00 50.84
CA LEU A 5 -43.11 -35.67 50.70
C LEU A 5 -43.14 -35.27 49.22
N VAL A 6 -43.76 -34.13 48.89
CA VAL A 6 -43.73 -33.55 47.54
C VAL A 6 -42.44 -32.74 47.41
N ILE A 7 -41.49 -33.24 46.61
CA ILE A 7 -40.25 -32.52 46.26
C ILE A 7 -40.51 -31.81 44.94
N GLY A 8 -40.63 -30.48 45.00
CA GLY A 8 -40.71 -29.63 43.82
C GLY A 8 -39.35 -29.56 43.12
N TRP A 9 -39.31 -30.01 41.87
CA TRP A 9 -38.13 -29.94 41.02
C TRP A 9 -38.12 -28.57 40.33
N ALA A 10 -37.33 -27.64 40.85
CA ALA A 10 -37.09 -26.35 40.21
C ALA A 10 -36.13 -26.56 39.03
N CYS A 11 -36.67 -26.55 37.81
CA CYS A 11 -35.89 -26.42 36.59
C CYS A 11 -35.28 -25.01 36.54
N LEU A 12 -34.01 -24.90 36.90
CA LEU A 12 -33.19 -23.73 36.58
C LEU A 12 -32.91 -23.74 35.08
N LEU A 13 -33.65 -22.91 34.34
CA LEU A 13 -33.33 -22.60 32.95
C LEU A 13 -32.03 -21.79 32.93
N ALA A 14 -30.91 -22.47 32.73
CA ALA A 14 -29.67 -21.81 32.32
C ALA A 14 -29.86 -21.30 30.88
N SER A 15 -30.31 -20.04 30.76
CA SER A 15 -30.27 -19.31 29.51
C SER A 15 -28.81 -19.01 29.16
N CYS A 16 -28.17 -19.89 28.40
CA CYS A 16 -26.98 -19.52 27.64
C CYS A 16 -27.43 -18.57 26.52
N THR A 17 -27.41 -17.27 26.78
CA THR A 17 -27.29 -16.30 25.70
C THR A 17 -25.96 -16.60 25.02
N LYS A 18 -25.99 -17.14 23.80
CA LYS A 18 -24.87 -16.97 22.89
C LYS A 18 -24.75 -15.46 22.70
N ASP A 19 -23.83 -14.84 23.42
CA ASP A 19 -23.36 -13.52 23.02
C ASP A 19 -22.72 -13.73 21.64
N ASP A 20 -23.44 -13.33 20.60
CA ASP A 20 -22.94 -13.19 19.24
C ASP A 20 -21.93 -12.03 19.23
N ALA A 21 -20.82 -12.19 19.95
CA ALA A 21 -19.72 -11.26 19.91
C ALA A 21 -19.15 -11.30 18.50
N SER A 22 -19.27 -10.18 17.79
CA SER A 22 -18.61 -9.98 16.51
C SER A 22 -17.14 -10.41 16.61
N PRO A 23 -16.60 -11.17 15.64
CA PRO A 23 -15.23 -11.64 15.70
C PRO A 23 -14.25 -10.49 15.95
N ALA A 24 -13.36 -10.69 16.92
CA ALA A 24 -12.34 -9.71 17.30
C ALA A 24 -11.47 -9.33 16.10
N ILE A 25 -11.03 -8.07 16.03
CA ILE A 25 -9.97 -7.67 15.09
C ILE A 25 -8.65 -8.12 15.70
N THR A 26 -7.84 -8.86 14.94
CA THR A 26 -6.62 -9.50 15.46
C THR A 26 -5.34 -8.79 15.01
N ALA A 27 -4.25 -8.98 15.77
CA ALA A 27 -2.94 -8.45 15.42
C ALA A 27 -2.39 -9.10 14.14
N GLU A 28 -2.70 -10.38 13.92
CA GLU A 28 -2.34 -11.13 12.72
C GLU A 28 -3.02 -10.53 11.47
N GLU A 29 -4.31 -10.22 11.55
CA GLU A 29 -5.03 -9.53 10.47
C GLU A 29 -4.46 -8.13 10.21
N ALA A 30 -4.11 -7.39 11.26
CA ALA A 30 -3.46 -6.08 11.13
C ALA A 30 -2.09 -6.19 10.45
N SER A 31 -1.29 -7.20 10.80
CA SER A 31 0.01 -7.47 10.17
C SER A 31 -0.13 -7.83 8.69
N VAL A 32 -1.10 -8.68 8.32
CA VAL A 32 -1.39 -8.97 6.90
C VAL A 32 -1.78 -7.69 6.16
N ASN A 33 -2.65 -6.87 6.73
CA ASN A 33 -3.06 -5.62 6.11
C ASN A 33 -1.86 -4.67 5.90
N ALA A 34 -0.99 -4.52 6.90
CA ALA A 34 0.20 -3.70 6.80
C ALA A 34 1.18 -4.19 5.71
N LYS A 35 1.32 -5.51 5.53
CA LYS A 35 2.14 -6.07 4.44
C LYS A 35 1.58 -5.75 3.05
N ILE A 36 0.26 -5.77 2.89
CA ILE A 36 -0.40 -5.36 1.64
C ILE A 36 -0.17 -3.86 1.40
N ASP A 37 -0.22 -3.03 2.44
CA ASP A 37 0.02 -1.59 2.34
C ASP A 37 1.46 -1.25 1.98
N LEU A 38 2.43 -2.02 2.49
CA LEU A 38 3.84 -1.90 2.11
C LEU A 38 4.06 -2.30 0.66
N ALA A 39 3.48 -3.42 0.21
CA ALA A 39 3.56 -3.85 -1.18
C ALA A 39 2.96 -2.80 -2.14
N ASN A 40 1.86 -2.15 -1.74
CA ASN A 40 1.29 -1.04 -2.50
C ASN A 40 2.24 0.16 -2.62
N ASN A 41 3.01 0.47 -1.57
CA ASN A 41 4.03 1.53 -1.63
C ASN A 41 5.13 1.17 -2.64
N ASP A 42 5.70 -0.05 -2.55
CA ASP A 42 6.74 -0.53 -3.47
C ASP A 42 6.25 -0.48 -4.94
N VAL A 43 5.03 -0.95 -5.21
CA VAL A 43 4.42 -0.88 -6.56
C VAL A 43 4.25 0.58 -7.01
N THR A 44 3.80 1.46 -6.11
CA THR A 44 3.66 2.89 -6.43
C THR A 44 5.00 3.48 -6.83
N ASP A 45 6.07 3.18 -6.10
CA ASP A 45 7.40 3.71 -6.40
C ASP A 45 7.95 3.20 -7.73
N ILE A 46 7.75 1.92 -8.04
CA ILE A 46 8.10 1.33 -9.34
C ILE A 46 7.38 2.06 -10.48
N VAL A 47 6.05 2.16 -10.40
CA VAL A 47 5.24 2.75 -11.47
C VAL A 47 5.56 4.23 -11.68
N MET A 48 5.70 4.98 -10.59
CA MET A 48 6.01 6.41 -10.65
C MET A 48 7.43 6.65 -11.20
N ASN A 49 8.41 5.82 -10.82
CA ASN A 49 9.75 5.92 -11.38
C ASN A 49 9.76 5.61 -12.88
N GLU A 50 8.97 4.63 -13.35
CA GLU A 50 8.88 4.32 -14.78
C GLU A 50 8.14 5.38 -15.62
N GLU A 51 7.15 6.05 -15.05
CA GLU A 51 6.55 7.25 -15.65
C GLU A 51 7.61 8.35 -15.76
N GLN A 52 8.25 8.70 -14.63
CA GLN A 52 9.25 9.77 -14.55
C GLN A 52 10.45 9.53 -15.47
N SER A 53 10.97 8.30 -15.56
CA SER A 53 12.10 7.97 -16.45
C SER A 53 11.76 8.23 -17.92
N THR A 54 10.49 8.08 -18.31
CA THR A 54 10.03 8.41 -19.67
C THR A 54 10.09 9.91 -19.96
N TYR A 55 9.87 10.76 -18.95
CA TYR A 55 9.98 12.22 -19.11
C TYR A 55 11.42 12.70 -19.16
N LEU A 56 12.30 12.10 -18.36
CA LEU A 56 13.70 12.49 -18.32
C LEU A 56 14.48 11.97 -19.53
N ASP A 57 14.11 10.80 -20.06
CA ASP A 57 14.71 10.23 -21.26
C ASP A 57 13.66 9.55 -22.18
N PRO A 58 12.90 10.34 -22.96
CA PRO A 58 11.82 9.82 -23.80
C PRO A 58 12.33 8.91 -24.92
N ALA A 59 13.61 8.98 -25.30
CA ALA A 59 14.19 8.11 -26.31
C ALA A 59 14.90 6.88 -25.73
N ASN A 60 15.12 6.83 -24.41
CA ASN A 60 15.92 5.84 -23.69
C ASN A 60 17.35 5.75 -24.25
N LYS A 61 18.00 6.90 -24.48
CA LYS A 61 19.38 7.01 -25.00
C LYS A 61 20.43 7.16 -23.90
N ASN A 62 20.02 7.44 -22.67
CA ASN A 62 20.87 7.68 -21.51
C ASN A 62 20.57 6.63 -20.43
N SER A 63 21.43 5.61 -20.30
CA SER A 63 21.32 4.56 -19.28
C SER A 63 21.49 5.05 -17.83
N ALA A 64 21.71 6.35 -17.60
CA ALA A 64 22.04 6.94 -16.31
C ALA A 64 20.84 7.54 -15.56
N VAL A 65 19.63 7.42 -16.09
CA VAL A 65 18.47 8.20 -15.62
C VAL A 65 17.43 7.33 -14.93
N SER A 66 17.74 6.85 -13.72
CA SER A 66 16.70 6.50 -12.74
C SER A 66 17.30 6.50 -11.33
N ALA A 67 16.76 7.36 -10.46
CA ALA A 67 17.20 7.46 -9.06
C ALA A 67 16.73 6.29 -8.18
N LEU A 68 15.79 5.47 -8.70
CA LEU A 68 15.47 4.12 -8.21
C LEU A 68 15.59 3.17 -9.40
N ALA A 69 16.83 2.83 -9.78
CA ALA A 69 17.03 1.84 -10.82
C ALA A 69 16.30 0.54 -10.45
N LEU A 70 15.46 0.06 -11.36
CA LEU A 70 14.91 -1.29 -11.24
C LEU A 70 16.06 -2.29 -11.05
N PRO A 71 15.85 -3.38 -10.30
CA PRO A 71 16.90 -4.38 -10.12
C PRO A 71 17.36 -4.91 -11.49
N PRO A 72 18.64 -5.27 -11.67
CA PRO A 72 19.19 -5.64 -12.99
C PRO A 72 18.49 -6.83 -13.69
N CYS A 73 17.74 -7.64 -12.94
CA CYS A 73 16.95 -8.75 -13.47
C CYS A 73 15.62 -8.32 -14.09
N ALA A 74 15.15 -7.10 -13.81
CA ALA A 74 13.93 -6.57 -14.40
C ALA A 74 14.20 -6.12 -15.84
N THR A 75 13.27 -6.42 -16.73
CA THR A 75 13.29 -5.94 -18.11
C THR A 75 12.12 -5.00 -18.35
N VAL A 76 12.36 -3.91 -19.06
CA VAL A 76 11.30 -2.96 -19.42
C VAL A 76 11.14 -2.98 -20.93
N THR A 77 9.89 -3.14 -21.39
CA THR A 77 9.52 -2.90 -22.80
C THR A 77 8.57 -1.70 -22.87
N ARG A 78 8.53 -1.03 -24.02
CA ARG A 78 7.70 0.16 -24.24
C ARG A 78 7.02 0.13 -25.60
N VAL A 79 5.81 0.64 -25.67
CA VAL A 79 5.08 0.99 -26.88
C VAL A 79 4.66 2.46 -26.78
N PRO A 80 5.03 3.35 -27.71
CA PRO A 80 5.97 3.13 -28.83
C PRO A 80 7.35 2.67 -28.36
N ALA A 81 8.04 1.89 -29.19
CA ALA A 81 9.34 1.31 -28.86
C ALA A 81 10.37 2.36 -28.41
N PHE A 82 11.35 1.92 -27.64
CA PHE A 82 12.54 2.74 -27.35
C PHE A 82 13.23 3.15 -28.66
N GLY A 83 13.83 4.34 -28.67
CA GLY A 83 14.34 4.97 -29.90
C GLY A 83 13.29 5.74 -30.72
N THR A 84 11.99 5.48 -30.54
CA THR A 84 10.92 6.28 -31.16
C THR A 84 10.72 7.58 -30.38
N PRO A 85 10.81 8.76 -31.02
CA PRO A 85 10.49 10.03 -30.36
C PRO A 85 9.04 10.07 -29.89
N LEU A 86 8.82 10.55 -28.66
CA LEU A 86 7.49 10.78 -28.11
C LEU A 86 7.12 12.26 -28.26
N THR A 87 5.89 12.54 -28.68
CA THR A 87 5.33 13.90 -28.71
C THR A 87 4.21 14.04 -27.67
N PRO A 88 3.94 15.26 -27.15
CA PRO A 88 2.83 15.48 -26.24
C PRO A 88 1.51 14.91 -26.79
N GLY A 89 0.80 14.12 -25.99
CA GLY A 89 -0.42 13.41 -26.38
C GLY A 89 -0.20 11.96 -26.79
N THR A 90 1.05 11.49 -26.93
CA THR A 90 1.34 10.09 -27.27
C THR A 90 0.91 9.16 -26.13
N GLN A 91 0.11 8.14 -26.42
CA GLN A 91 -0.16 7.07 -25.46
C GLN A 91 1.07 6.18 -25.34
N VAL A 92 1.55 5.97 -24.11
CA VAL A 92 2.70 5.14 -23.79
C VAL A 92 2.24 3.98 -22.93
N THR A 93 2.61 2.77 -23.33
CA THR A 93 2.49 1.56 -22.51
C THR A 93 3.89 1.04 -22.20
N LYS A 94 4.19 0.80 -20.92
CA LYS A 94 5.42 0.12 -20.49
C LYS A 94 5.06 -1.19 -19.81
N THR A 95 5.81 -2.25 -20.09
CA THR A 95 5.73 -3.52 -19.35
C THR A 95 7.03 -3.72 -18.59
N ILE A 96 6.93 -3.80 -17.28
CA ILE A 96 8.02 -4.13 -16.37
C ILE A 96 7.91 -5.62 -16.06
N ASP A 97 8.86 -6.42 -16.51
CA ASP A 97 8.89 -7.88 -16.32
C ASP A 97 10.03 -8.27 -15.38
N PHE A 98 9.66 -8.81 -14.21
CA PHE A 98 10.57 -9.29 -13.16
C PHE A 98 10.88 -10.79 -13.29
N GLY A 99 10.43 -11.43 -14.38
CA GLY A 99 10.59 -12.85 -14.64
C GLY A 99 9.79 -13.74 -13.68
N THR A 100 9.98 -15.05 -13.81
CA THR A 100 9.32 -16.06 -12.97
C THR A 100 10.10 -16.39 -11.71
N THR A 101 11.43 -16.22 -11.75
CA THR A 101 12.34 -16.45 -10.61
C THR A 101 12.24 -15.35 -9.56
N GLY A 102 11.91 -14.13 -10.01
CA GLY A 102 11.77 -12.95 -9.17
C GLY A 102 13.03 -12.10 -9.03
N CYS A 103 12.80 -10.86 -8.65
CA CYS A 103 13.75 -9.77 -8.55
C CYS A 103 13.70 -9.15 -7.15
N THR A 104 14.87 -9.04 -6.51
CA THR A 104 14.99 -8.39 -5.21
C THR A 104 15.05 -6.87 -5.40
N LEU A 105 14.09 -6.15 -4.84
CA LEU A 105 14.06 -4.69 -4.84
C LEU A 105 15.11 -4.10 -3.89
N ALA A 106 15.36 -2.79 -3.97
CA ALA A 106 16.15 -2.07 -2.96
C ALA A 106 15.50 -2.16 -1.57
N SER A 107 14.16 -2.27 -1.53
CA SER A 107 13.38 -2.62 -0.34
C SER A 107 13.56 -4.08 0.08
N GLY A 108 14.48 -4.85 -0.52
CA GLY A 108 14.77 -6.28 -0.32
C GLY A 108 13.58 -7.23 -0.34
N ASN A 109 12.39 -6.74 -0.67
CA ASN A 109 11.24 -7.55 -1.05
C ASN A 109 11.51 -8.17 -2.41
N VAL A 110 10.99 -9.37 -2.64
CA VAL A 110 11.14 -10.07 -3.92
C VAL A 110 9.86 -9.87 -4.73
N VAL A 111 9.97 -9.37 -5.94
CA VAL A 111 8.83 -9.25 -6.87
C VAL A 111 9.01 -10.15 -8.07
N LYS A 112 7.95 -10.75 -8.60
CA LYS A 112 7.98 -11.57 -9.83
C LYS A 112 6.73 -11.34 -10.66
N GLY A 113 6.75 -11.75 -11.93
CA GLY A 113 5.70 -11.46 -12.90
C GLY A 113 5.84 -10.05 -13.48
N ARG A 114 4.72 -9.46 -13.92
CA ARG A 114 4.76 -8.20 -14.67
C ARG A 114 3.81 -7.13 -14.14
N ILE A 115 4.25 -5.89 -14.24
CA ILE A 115 3.42 -4.69 -14.09
C ILE A 115 3.34 -4.04 -15.46
N ILE A 116 2.12 -3.80 -15.95
CA ILE A 116 1.89 -3.13 -17.22
C ILE A 116 1.29 -1.76 -16.89
N ILE A 117 1.97 -0.68 -17.28
CA ILE A 117 1.51 0.68 -17.03
C ILE A 117 1.18 1.36 -18.36
N THR A 118 0.17 2.22 -18.35
CA THR A 118 -0.23 3.03 -19.49
C THR A 118 -0.54 4.46 -19.06
N PHE A 119 0.00 5.43 -19.76
CA PHE A 119 -0.19 6.86 -19.51
C PHE A 119 -0.06 7.66 -20.81
N THR A 120 -0.49 8.91 -20.78
CA THR A 120 -0.27 9.85 -21.89
C THR A 120 0.99 10.64 -21.65
N PHE A 121 1.98 10.52 -22.54
CA PHE A 121 3.17 11.36 -22.51
C PHE A 121 2.77 12.80 -22.82
N ASN A 122 2.75 13.64 -21.80
CA ASN A 122 2.52 15.09 -21.94
C ASN A 122 3.30 15.83 -20.84
N PRO A 123 4.52 16.31 -21.11
CA PRO A 123 5.36 16.97 -20.11
C PRO A 123 4.77 18.28 -19.56
N GLY A 124 3.87 18.93 -20.32
CA GLY A 124 3.23 20.19 -19.93
C GLY A 124 1.89 20.01 -19.21
N ALA A 125 1.47 18.79 -18.92
CA ALA A 125 0.21 18.54 -18.22
C ALA A 125 0.31 18.96 -16.74
N THR A 126 -0.75 19.57 -16.22
CA THR A 126 -0.87 19.89 -14.78
C THR A 126 -1.35 18.68 -13.95
N SER A 127 -1.83 17.65 -14.62
CA SER A 127 -2.26 16.37 -14.05
C SER A 127 -1.84 15.23 -14.95
N HIS A 128 -1.27 14.19 -14.35
CA HIS A 128 -0.84 12.98 -15.05
C HIS A 128 -1.62 11.80 -14.47
N THR A 129 -2.26 11.03 -15.35
CA THR A 129 -2.97 9.81 -14.97
C THR A 129 -2.21 8.60 -15.52
N ILE A 130 -1.85 7.69 -14.62
CA ILE A 130 -1.16 6.45 -14.92
C ILE A 130 -2.08 5.30 -14.52
N ASN A 131 -2.49 4.50 -15.51
CA ASN A 131 -3.21 3.26 -15.27
C ASN A 131 -2.21 2.11 -15.22
N TYR A 132 -2.45 1.13 -14.38
CA TYR A 132 -1.65 -0.08 -14.38
C TYR A 132 -2.45 -1.31 -13.99
N GLN A 133 -1.97 -2.44 -14.48
CA GLN A 133 -2.52 -3.77 -14.25
C GLN A 133 -1.39 -4.75 -13.99
N PHE A 134 -1.74 -5.86 -13.36
CA PHE A 134 -0.81 -6.93 -13.04
C PHE A 134 -0.98 -8.11 -14.00
N ASP A 135 0.13 -8.68 -14.46
CA ASP A 135 0.16 -9.96 -15.17
C ASP A 135 1.01 -10.95 -14.37
N ASN A 136 0.33 -11.88 -13.70
CA ASN A 136 0.91 -12.88 -12.80
C ASN A 136 1.92 -12.27 -11.79
N PHE A 137 1.63 -11.08 -11.28
CA PHE A 137 2.52 -10.33 -10.39
C PHE A 137 2.41 -10.82 -8.95
N TYR A 138 3.57 -10.97 -8.31
CA TYR A 138 3.68 -11.26 -6.88
C TYR A 138 4.62 -10.26 -6.23
N HIS A 139 4.25 -9.81 -5.04
CA HIS A 139 5.14 -9.17 -4.10
C HIS A 139 5.34 -10.12 -2.92
N ASN A 140 6.57 -10.56 -2.74
CA ASN A 140 6.92 -11.73 -1.94
C ASN A 140 6.03 -12.93 -2.32
N ASN A 141 5.22 -13.41 -1.38
CA ASN A 141 4.30 -14.53 -1.60
C ASN A 141 2.84 -14.09 -1.78
N LEU A 142 2.59 -12.79 -1.97
CA LEU A 142 1.27 -12.21 -2.17
C LEU A 142 1.05 -11.98 -3.67
N LYS A 143 0.04 -12.63 -4.26
CA LYS A 143 -0.36 -12.40 -5.66
C LYS A 143 -1.26 -11.17 -5.73
N PHE A 144 -0.99 -10.25 -6.65
CA PHE A 144 -1.83 -9.08 -6.87
C PHE A 144 -2.55 -9.17 -8.21
N GLU A 145 -3.84 -8.82 -8.19
CA GLU A 145 -4.71 -8.79 -9.35
C GLU A 145 -5.58 -7.53 -9.29
N GLY A 146 -6.10 -7.10 -10.45
CA GLY A 146 -6.94 -5.91 -10.58
C GLY A 146 -6.24 -4.74 -11.28
N ASN A 147 -7.02 -3.68 -11.46
CA ASN A 147 -6.60 -2.47 -12.15
C ASN A 147 -6.51 -1.34 -11.14
N LYS A 148 -5.52 -0.48 -11.31
CA LYS A 148 -5.31 0.66 -10.44
C LYS A 148 -4.94 1.89 -11.25
N THR A 149 -5.22 3.04 -10.65
CA THR A 149 -4.95 4.31 -11.27
C THR A 149 -4.25 5.22 -10.27
N PHE A 150 -3.13 5.79 -10.70
CA PHE A 150 -2.48 6.90 -10.05
C PHE A 150 -2.81 8.20 -10.77
N THR A 151 -3.06 9.24 -10.00
CA THR A 151 -3.12 10.62 -10.50
C THR A 151 -2.06 11.42 -9.79
N ARG A 152 -1.11 12.00 -10.53
CA ARG A 152 -0.11 12.92 -10.03
C ARG A 152 -0.47 14.35 -10.41
N VAL A 153 -0.54 15.21 -9.41
CA VAL A 153 -0.74 16.66 -9.56
C VAL A 153 0.29 17.40 -8.72
N MET A 154 0.40 18.71 -8.95
CA MET A 154 1.21 19.61 -8.13
C MET A 154 0.29 20.48 -7.26
N THR A 155 0.66 20.71 -6.00
CA THR A 155 -0.07 21.67 -5.14
C THR A 155 0.07 23.09 -5.70
N PRO A 156 -0.90 23.98 -5.47
CA PRO A 156 -0.70 25.39 -5.75
C PRO A 156 0.48 25.94 -4.94
N ALA A 157 1.38 26.68 -5.58
CA ALA A 157 2.40 27.44 -4.85
C ALA A 157 1.76 28.61 -4.11
N THR A 158 2.31 28.97 -2.95
CA THR A 158 1.98 30.20 -2.23
C THR A 158 3.24 31.06 -2.10
N ALA A 159 3.13 32.25 -1.50
CA ALA A 159 4.28 33.11 -1.23
C ALA A 159 5.33 32.45 -0.31
N THR A 160 4.93 31.47 0.50
CA THR A 160 5.79 30.83 1.52
C THR A 160 5.94 29.33 1.35
N THR A 161 5.16 28.70 0.46
CA THR A 161 5.24 27.25 0.20
C THR A 161 5.42 26.95 -1.29
N PRO A 162 6.46 26.20 -1.68
CA PRO A 162 6.61 25.78 -3.06
C PRO A 162 5.48 24.84 -3.49
N SER A 163 5.31 24.71 -4.79
CA SER A 163 4.45 23.69 -5.38
C SER A 163 5.10 22.31 -5.19
N LEU A 164 4.34 21.35 -4.65
CA LEU A 164 4.82 20.02 -4.28
C LEU A 164 3.98 18.93 -4.95
N PRO A 165 4.57 17.80 -5.37
CA PRO A 165 3.84 16.69 -5.96
C PRO A 165 2.92 15.99 -4.94
N VAL A 166 1.71 15.68 -5.40
CA VAL A 166 0.70 14.87 -4.73
C VAL A 166 0.31 13.72 -5.66
N VAL A 167 0.38 12.50 -5.16
CA VAL A 167 -0.01 11.28 -5.86
C VAL A 167 -1.24 10.70 -5.19
N THR A 168 -2.32 10.56 -5.95
CA THR A 168 -3.56 9.90 -5.50
C THR A 168 -3.64 8.52 -6.14
N MET A 169 -3.64 7.48 -5.33
CA MET A 169 -3.88 6.10 -5.72
C MET A 169 -5.33 5.72 -5.48
N ASN A 170 -6.04 5.36 -6.54
CA ASN A 170 -7.32 4.65 -6.43
C ASN A 170 -7.03 3.15 -6.48
N MET A 171 -7.52 2.43 -5.49
CA MET A 171 -7.35 0.98 -5.33
C MET A 171 -8.63 0.27 -5.72
N GLU A 172 -8.52 -0.67 -6.65
CA GLU A 172 -9.50 -1.71 -6.92
C GLU A 172 -8.73 -2.99 -7.23
N MET A 173 -8.45 -3.78 -6.19
CA MET A 173 -7.47 -4.86 -6.26
C MET A 173 -7.89 -6.09 -5.48
N SER A 174 -7.42 -7.25 -5.91
CA SER A 174 -7.46 -8.50 -5.16
C SER A 174 -6.04 -8.92 -4.79
N VAL A 175 -5.89 -9.44 -3.57
CA VAL A 175 -4.64 -10.02 -3.08
C VAL A 175 -4.89 -11.45 -2.64
N THR A 176 -4.15 -12.40 -3.21
CA THR A 176 -4.20 -13.81 -2.82
C THR A 176 -2.99 -14.15 -1.96
N LEU A 177 -3.23 -14.64 -0.75
CA LEU A 177 -2.20 -15.12 0.17
C LEU A 177 -1.76 -16.55 -0.16
N PRO A 178 -0.62 -17.04 0.39
CA PRO A 178 -0.13 -18.40 0.14
C PRO A 178 -1.10 -19.51 0.56
N ASN A 179 -1.97 -19.23 1.52
CA ASN A 179 -2.99 -20.16 1.98
C ASN A 179 -4.24 -20.19 1.09
N GLY A 180 -4.25 -19.44 -0.02
CA GLY A 180 -5.39 -19.34 -0.95
C GLY A 180 -6.45 -18.31 -0.55
N ASN A 181 -6.31 -17.65 0.61
CA ASN A 181 -7.25 -16.60 1.00
C ASN A 181 -7.15 -15.40 0.06
N VAL A 182 -8.29 -14.93 -0.42
CA VAL A 182 -8.39 -13.77 -1.30
C VAL A 182 -8.99 -12.59 -0.53
N TYR A 183 -8.32 -11.45 -0.58
CA TYR A 183 -8.77 -10.19 0.01
C TYR A 183 -8.98 -9.19 -1.11
N GLN A 184 -10.12 -8.50 -1.13
CA GLN A 184 -10.38 -7.43 -2.08
C GLN A 184 -10.27 -6.09 -1.39
N ARG A 185 -9.67 -5.09 -2.04
CA ARG A 185 -9.57 -3.73 -1.52
C ARG A 185 -10.10 -2.71 -2.50
N VAL A 186 -10.96 -1.83 -1.99
CA VAL A 186 -11.49 -0.67 -2.71
C VAL A 186 -11.31 0.57 -1.86
N GLY A 187 -10.72 1.62 -2.43
CA GLY A 187 -10.53 2.89 -1.71
C GLY A 187 -9.46 3.78 -2.32
N GLN A 188 -8.94 4.70 -1.53
CA GLN A 188 -7.99 5.70 -1.97
C GLN A 188 -6.89 5.94 -0.95
N ARG A 189 -5.65 6.14 -1.43
CA ARG A 189 -4.53 6.67 -0.65
C ARG A 189 -3.94 7.87 -1.37
N VAL A 190 -3.64 8.94 -0.64
CA VAL A 190 -3.02 10.16 -1.15
C VAL A 190 -1.67 10.30 -0.49
N ARG A 191 -0.60 10.41 -1.29
CA ARG A 191 0.78 10.61 -0.85
C ARG A 191 1.26 11.97 -1.33
N GLN A 192 1.70 12.81 -0.41
CA GLN A 192 2.28 14.12 -0.68
C GLN A 192 3.71 14.16 -0.16
N ILE A 193 4.64 14.70 -0.95
CA ILE A 193 5.98 15.02 -0.43
C ILE A 193 5.89 16.24 0.50
N THR A 194 6.58 16.18 1.63
CA THR A 194 6.60 17.26 2.65
C THR A 194 8.00 17.80 2.92
N ALA A 195 9.06 17.10 2.51
CA ALA A 195 10.46 17.56 2.56
C ALA A 195 11.31 16.84 1.50
N GLY A 196 12.45 17.42 1.11
CA GLY A 196 13.44 16.86 0.16
C GLY A 196 13.15 17.15 -1.33
N TYR A 197 12.06 17.85 -1.63
CA TYR A 197 11.69 18.12 -3.04
C TYR A 197 12.68 19.05 -3.77
N ASP A 198 13.33 19.93 -3.03
CA ASP A 198 14.33 20.89 -3.53
C ASP A 198 15.71 20.26 -3.79
N THR A 199 15.91 19.01 -3.35
CA THR A 199 17.14 18.22 -3.54
C THR A 199 16.86 16.98 -4.41
N PRO A 200 16.47 17.14 -5.69
CA PRO A 200 15.96 16.03 -6.53
C PRO A 200 16.96 14.88 -6.77
N ASN A 201 18.24 15.10 -6.52
CA ASN A 201 19.30 14.07 -6.63
C ASN A 201 19.59 13.36 -5.29
N VAL A 202 18.95 13.73 -4.19
CA VAL A 202 19.19 13.23 -2.83
C VAL A 202 17.90 12.61 -2.27
N LEU A 203 17.44 11.50 -2.86
CA LEU A 203 16.15 10.91 -2.47
C LEU A 203 16.04 10.48 -1.00
N ILE A 204 17.16 10.28 -0.32
CA ILE A 204 17.21 9.80 1.07
C ILE A 204 16.75 10.85 2.09
N ASP A 205 16.68 12.14 1.73
CA ASP A 205 16.15 13.19 2.61
C ASP A 205 14.64 13.39 2.47
N ASN A 206 14.00 12.72 1.51
CA ASN A 206 12.58 12.87 1.24
C ASN A 206 11.73 12.38 2.43
N VAL A 207 10.69 13.16 2.72
CA VAL A 207 9.63 12.81 3.66
C VAL A 207 8.30 12.90 2.94
N TYR A 208 7.46 11.88 3.13
CA TYR A 208 6.10 11.85 2.58
C TYR A 208 5.06 11.78 3.70
N SER A 209 3.94 12.46 3.48
CA SER A 209 2.72 12.31 4.25
C SER A 209 1.71 11.50 3.45
N VAL A 210 1.08 10.52 4.08
CA VAL A 210 0.06 9.67 3.47
C VAL A 210 -1.25 9.77 4.23
N THR A 211 -2.34 10.01 3.51
CA THR A 211 -3.72 9.96 4.01
C THR A 211 -4.56 9.04 3.14
N GLY A 212 -5.78 8.73 3.57
CA GLY A 212 -6.69 7.89 2.79
C GLY A 212 -7.54 6.95 3.62
N ASN A 213 -8.38 6.20 2.93
CA ASN A 213 -9.24 5.18 3.50
C ASN A 213 -9.56 4.11 2.45
N TRP A 214 -9.81 2.89 2.91
CA TRP A 214 -10.21 1.78 2.05
C TRP A 214 -11.02 0.75 2.80
N THR A 215 -11.82 0.01 2.05
CA THR A 215 -12.53 -1.17 2.54
C THR A 215 -11.78 -2.41 2.08
N THR A 216 -11.66 -3.39 2.98
CA THR A 216 -11.14 -4.73 2.70
C THR A 216 -12.27 -5.74 2.85
N THR A 217 -12.56 -6.49 1.79
CA THR A 217 -13.47 -7.64 1.79
C THR A 217 -12.65 -8.90 2.05
N PHE A 218 -12.99 -9.62 3.12
CA PHE A 218 -12.35 -10.86 3.54
C PHE A 218 -12.91 -12.07 2.77
N PRO A 219 -12.23 -13.25 2.80
CA PRO A 219 -12.73 -14.47 2.15
C PRO A 219 -14.14 -14.90 2.59
N ASN A 220 -14.53 -14.58 3.83
CA ASN A 220 -15.86 -14.83 4.38
C ASN A 220 -16.88 -13.71 4.08
N SER A 221 -16.56 -12.81 3.15
CA SER A 221 -17.35 -11.64 2.77
C SER A 221 -17.52 -10.56 3.85
N THR A 222 -16.86 -10.69 5.00
CA THR A 222 -16.86 -9.63 6.01
C THR A 222 -16.10 -8.41 5.49
N LEU A 223 -16.67 -7.23 5.73
CA LEU A 223 -16.07 -5.95 5.37
C LEU A 223 -15.34 -5.33 6.57
N GLN A 224 -14.16 -4.79 6.30
CA GLN A 224 -13.39 -4.00 7.25
C GLN A 224 -13.00 -2.68 6.61
N THR A 225 -13.24 -1.57 7.31
CA THR A 225 -12.79 -0.25 6.86
C THR A 225 -11.50 0.12 7.58
N SER A 226 -10.51 0.58 6.83
CA SER A 226 -9.28 1.16 7.33
C SER A 226 -9.21 2.62 6.95
N THR A 227 -9.00 3.50 7.92
CA THR A 227 -8.92 4.95 7.73
C THR A 227 -7.64 5.47 8.38
N ILE A 228 -6.84 6.22 7.63
CA ILE A 228 -5.71 6.95 8.19
C ILE A 228 -6.27 8.16 8.95
N THR A 229 -6.28 8.09 10.29
CA THR A 229 -6.85 9.12 11.17
C THR A 229 -5.81 10.15 11.61
N THR A 230 -4.54 9.74 11.67
CA THR A 230 -3.39 10.64 11.75
C THR A 230 -2.50 10.35 10.53
N PRO A 231 -2.12 11.36 9.71
CA PRO A 231 -1.34 11.13 8.51
C PRO A 231 -0.11 10.27 8.78
N LEU A 232 0.11 9.26 7.92
CA LEU A 232 1.26 8.39 8.06
C LEU A 232 2.48 9.10 7.48
N MET A 233 3.58 9.12 8.22
CA MET A 233 4.82 9.74 7.76
C MET A 233 5.79 8.67 7.26
N VAL A 234 6.25 8.81 6.03
CA VAL A 234 7.30 7.96 5.44
C VAL A 234 8.60 8.76 5.41
N LYS A 235 9.68 8.22 5.97
CA LYS A 235 11.02 8.81 5.90
C LYS A 235 11.93 7.94 5.05
N MET A 236 12.43 8.49 3.94
CA MET A 236 13.39 7.78 3.10
C MET A 236 14.73 7.56 3.80
N SER A 237 15.08 8.42 4.75
CA SER A 237 16.32 8.33 5.54
C SER A 237 16.41 7.05 6.38
N CYS A 238 15.27 6.41 6.69
CA CYS A 238 15.26 5.15 7.43
C CYS A 238 15.83 3.97 6.62
N ILE A 239 16.01 4.10 5.30
CA ILE A 239 16.52 3.03 4.43
C ILE A 239 17.83 2.39 4.93
N THR A 240 18.64 3.13 5.69
CA THR A 240 19.91 2.70 6.26
C THR A 240 19.77 1.79 7.48
N ALA A 241 18.64 1.86 8.19
CA ALA A 241 18.35 1.04 9.37
C ALA A 241 17.46 -0.14 8.99
N ASN A 242 16.29 0.16 8.41
CA ASN A 242 15.30 -0.77 7.89
C ASN A 242 14.56 0.00 6.77
N LYS A 243 14.38 -0.60 5.59
CA LYS A 243 13.95 0.05 4.32
C LYS A 243 12.80 1.06 4.51
N PRO A 244 12.65 2.12 3.68
CA PRO A 244 11.87 3.32 4.01
C PRO A 244 10.61 3.05 4.84
N LEU A 245 10.59 3.54 6.07
CA LEU A 245 9.62 3.14 7.07
C LEU A 245 8.49 4.15 7.17
N LEU A 246 7.30 3.63 7.46
CA LEU A 246 6.23 4.40 8.10
C LEU A 246 6.67 4.59 9.54
N VAL A 247 7.01 5.82 9.92
CA VAL A 247 7.64 6.12 11.22
C VAL A 247 6.68 6.75 12.22
N SER A 248 5.50 7.18 11.78
CA SER A 248 4.46 7.73 12.64
C SER A 248 3.12 7.78 11.92
N GLY A 249 2.06 8.03 12.68
CA GLY A 249 0.68 8.13 12.20
C GLY A 249 -0.17 6.93 12.62
N VAL A 250 -1.47 7.02 12.40
CA VAL A 250 -2.44 6.07 12.96
C VAL A 250 -3.43 5.65 11.89
N ILE A 251 -3.62 4.34 11.76
CA ILE A 251 -4.72 3.73 11.03
C ILE A 251 -5.76 3.25 12.04
N THR A 252 -7.00 3.70 11.89
CA THR A 252 -8.16 3.15 12.59
C THR A 252 -8.81 2.09 11.72
N ILE A 253 -9.05 0.91 12.30
CA ILE A 253 -9.68 -0.25 11.67
C ILE A 253 -11.06 -0.44 12.30
N ALA A 254 -12.11 -0.46 11.49
CA ALA A 254 -13.49 -0.66 11.93
C ALA A 254 -14.10 -1.90 11.25
N ARG A 255 -14.71 -2.79 12.05
CA ARG A 255 -15.39 -4.00 11.56
C ARG A 255 -16.51 -4.41 12.52
N ASN A 256 -17.73 -4.58 12.04
CA ASN A 256 -18.87 -5.08 12.84
C ASN A 256 -19.07 -4.35 14.19
N GLY A 257 -18.92 -3.02 14.20
CA GLY A 257 -19.04 -2.17 15.40
C GLY A 257 -17.80 -2.14 16.31
N ASN A 258 -16.82 -3.01 16.05
CA ASN A 258 -15.54 -3.03 16.75
C ASN A 258 -14.54 -2.07 16.10
N THR A 259 -13.69 -1.44 16.92
CA THR A 259 -12.61 -0.56 16.46
C THR A 259 -11.27 -1.03 17.03
N ALA A 260 -10.26 -1.07 16.17
CA ALA A 260 -8.85 -1.24 16.55
C ALA A 260 -8.00 -0.11 15.96
N THR A 261 -6.80 0.09 16.48
CA THR A 261 -5.83 1.04 15.94
C THR A 261 -4.51 0.36 15.63
N LEU A 262 -3.81 0.91 14.65
CA LEU A 262 -2.43 0.59 14.33
C LEU A 262 -1.63 1.90 14.34
N ASP A 263 -0.79 2.08 15.36
CA ASP A 263 0.02 3.28 15.59
C ASP A 263 1.48 3.02 15.20
N TYR A 264 2.00 3.82 14.27
CA TYR A 264 3.37 3.68 13.74
C TYR A 264 4.44 4.41 14.56
N GLY A 265 4.07 4.97 15.72
CA GLY A 265 5.03 5.53 16.67
C GLY A 265 5.32 7.01 16.48
N ASP A 266 6.50 7.43 16.92
CA ASP A 266 6.84 8.82 17.22
C ASP A 266 7.80 9.47 16.20
N GLY A 267 8.16 8.74 15.14
CA GLY A 267 9.09 9.18 14.11
C GLY A 267 10.44 8.48 14.14
N THR A 268 10.67 7.55 15.07
CA THR A 268 11.84 6.66 15.09
C THR A 268 11.83 5.71 13.90
N CYS A 269 13.03 5.36 13.40
CA CYS A 269 13.18 4.42 12.29
C CYS A 269 13.11 2.97 12.80
N ASP A 270 11.96 2.59 13.38
CA ASP A 270 11.65 1.19 13.70
C ASP A 270 10.68 0.60 12.67
N ASN A 271 10.76 -0.71 12.49
CA ASN A 271 9.88 -1.44 11.57
C ASN A 271 8.69 -2.03 12.34
N THR A 272 8.14 -1.31 13.30
CA THR A 272 7.06 -1.81 14.16
C THR A 272 5.85 -0.89 14.16
N ALA A 273 4.73 -1.41 14.65
CA ALA A 273 3.57 -0.61 14.97
C ALA A 273 2.86 -1.23 16.18
N LEU A 274 2.21 -0.38 16.99
CA LEU A 274 1.43 -0.80 18.13
C LEU A 274 -0.01 -1.05 17.69
N PHE A 275 -0.39 -2.32 17.58
CA PHE A 275 -1.78 -2.71 17.38
C PHE A 275 -2.53 -2.65 18.71
N THR A 276 -3.67 -1.97 18.76
CA THR A 276 -4.51 -1.90 19.97
C THR A 276 -5.95 -2.27 19.68
N PHE A 277 -6.50 -3.21 20.44
CA PHE A 277 -7.90 -3.62 20.39
C PHE A 277 -8.45 -3.79 21.81
N ASN A 278 -9.60 -3.15 22.11
CA ASN A 278 -10.24 -3.18 23.43
C ASN A 278 -9.27 -2.91 24.60
N GLY A 279 -8.38 -1.92 24.44
CA GLY A 279 -7.39 -1.54 25.46
C GLY A 279 -6.20 -2.50 25.62
N THR A 280 -6.17 -3.61 24.87
CA THR A 280 -5.01 -4.51 24.82
C THR A 280 -4.13 -4.16 23.64
N SER A 281 -2.83 -3.99 23.88
CA SER A 281 -1.87 -3.61 22.84
C SER A 281 -0.83 -4.69 22.60
N VAL A 282 -0.48 -4.90 21.33
CA VAL A 282 0.55 -5.83 20.87
C VAL A 282 1.41 -5.13 19.82
N THR A 283 2.73 -5.14 20.02
CA THR A 283 3.66 -4.65 18.99
C THR A 283 3.73 -5.67 17.86
N ILE A 284 3.51 -5.22 16.63
CA ILE A 284 3.67 -6.02 15.43
C ILE A 284 4.85 -5.50 14.59
N VAL A 285 5.55 -6.41 13.92
CA VAL A 285 6.58 -6.06 12.94
C VAL A 285 5.93 -5.78 11.59
N ILE A 286 6.28 -4.64 11.00
CA ILE A 286 5.83 -4.12 9.73
C ILE A 286 6.89 -4.42 8.68
N GLY A 287 6.57 -5.33 7.76
CA GLY A 287 7.50 -5.79 6.72
C GLY A 287 7.96 -7.23 6.92
N ASN A 288 8.97 -7.63 6.15
CA ASN A 288 9.63 -8.93 6.23
C ASN A 288 10.91 -8.85 7.05
#